data_AF-A0A972SUH6-F1
#
_entry.id   AF-A0A972SUH6-F1
#
_cell.length_a   1.000
_cell.length_b   1.000
_cell.length_c   1.000
_cell.angle_alpha   90.00
_cell.angle_beta   90.00
_cell.angle_gamma   90.00
#
_symmetry.space_group_name_H-M   'P 1'
#
loop_
_entity.id
_entity.type
_entity.pdbx_description
1 polymer ?
#
loop_
_entity_poly.entity_id
_entity_poly.type
_entity_poly.pdbx_seq_one_letter_code
_entity_poly.pdbx_strand_id
1 'polypeptide(L)'
;MGSNRLWESHRLILPEMREKALHTCGECRFFVEIQGREETRFGCVVSISRYGDLKRRVPRRLHAAEILRQVGKEGLQRIIRCHDPEAQSCALFQKRL
;
A
#
# COMPACT_ATOMS: atom_id res chain seq x y z
N MET A 1 0.08 -1.31 -49.95
CA MET A 1 0.75 -1.10 -48.66
C MET A 1 -0.24 -0.43 -47.71
N GLY A 2 -0.95 -1.23 -46.92
CA GLY A 2 -2.00 -0.74 -46.02
C GLY A 2 -1.39 -0.17 -44.75
N SER A 3 -1.46 1.15 -44.58
CA SER A 3 -1.09 1.83 -43.34
C SER A 3 -2.12 1.48 -42.26
N ASN A 4 -1.71 0.68 -41.27
CA ASN A 4 -2.54 0.23 -40.17
C ASN A 4 -2.68 1.36 -39.13
N ARG A 5 -3.61 2.29 -39.37
CA ARG A 5 -3.90 3.49 -38.54
C ARG A 5 -4.55 3.19 -37.19
N LEU A 6 -4.74 1.92 -36.81
CA LEU A 6 -5.36 1.53 -35.54
C LEU A 6 -4.41 1.58 -34.33
N TRP A 7 -3.10 1.77 -34.57
CA TRP A 7 -2.08 1.74 -33.51
C TRP A 7 -1.72 3.10 -32.89
N GLU A 8 -2.17 4.22 -33.46
CA GLU A 8 -1.74 5.56 -33.01
C GLU A 8 -2.71 6.23 -32.01
N SER A 9 -3.92 5.72 -31.83
CA SER A 9 -5.00 6.47 -31.15
C SER A 9 -5.28 6.11 -29.68
N HIS A 10 -4.49 5.26 -29.01
CA HIS A 10 -4.80 4.83 -27.63
C HIS A 10 -3.63 4.92 -26.63
N ARG A 11 -2.80 5.96 -26.74
CA ARG A 11 -1.90 6.35 -25.63
C ARG A 11 -2.37 7.62 -24.93
N LEU A 12 -3.62 7.64 -24.49
CA LEU A 12 -4.01 8.48 -23.35
C LEU A 12 -3.52 7.78 -22.07
N ILE A 13 -2.20 7.76 -21.86
CA ILE A 13 -1.64 7.41 -20.55
C ILE A 13 -1.84 8.66 -19.69
N LEU A 14 -2.87 8.64 -18.86
CA LEU A 14 -3.06 9.61 -17.78
C LEU A 14 -1.74 9.69 -16.98
N PRO A 15 -1.04 10.84 -16.93
CA PRO A 15 0.23 10.97 -16.23
C PRO A 15 0.15 10.50 -14.77
N GLU A 16 -1.01 10.70 -14.14
CA GLU A 16 -1.32 10.32 -12.77
C GLU A 16 -1.36 8.79 -12.55
N MET A 17 -1.70 8.01 -13.58
CA MET A 17 -1.59 6.54 -13.54
C MET A 17 -0.14 6.08 -13.72
N ARG A 18 0.69 6.86 -14.41
CA ARG A 18 2.08 6.51 -14.69
C ARG A 18 2.92 6.49 -13.42
N GLU A 19 2.72 7.45 -12.50
CA GLU A 19 3.42 7.45 -11.21
C GLU A 19 3.02 6.25 -10.34
N LYS A 20 1.72 5.88 -10.29
CA LYS A 20 1.26 4.73 -9.49
C LYS A 20 1.69 3.38 -10.08
N ALA A 21 1.90 3.30 -11.39
CA ALA A 21 2.42 2.11 -12.08
C ALA A 21 3.93 1.90 -11.88
N LEU A 22 4.64 2.91 -11.38
CA LEU A 22 6.08 2.83 -11.14
C LEU A 22 6.45 2.47 -9.69
N HIS A 23 5.48 2.49 -8.77
CA HIS A 23 5.71 2.29 -7.35
C HIS A 23 5.04 1.04 -6.81
N THR A 24 5.72 0.41 -5.86
CA THR A 24 5.26 -0.79 -5.16
C THR A 24 4.73 -0.46 -3.76
N CYS A 25 3.99 -1.40 -3.15
CA CYS A 25 3.51 -1.24 -1.78
C CYS A 25 4.65 -1.08 -0.78
N GLY A 26 5.82 -1.70 -1.00
CA GLY A 26 7.00 -1.57 -0.16
C GLY A 26 7.53 -0.12 -0.03
N GLU A 27 7.31 0.70 -1.05
CA GLU A 27 7.68 2.12 -1.07
C GLU A 27 6.66 3.02 -0.36
N CYS A 28 5.48 2.46 -0.01
CA CYS A 28 4.42 3.20 0.64
C CYS A 28 4.74 3.45 2.12
N ARG A 29 4.44 4.66 2.61
CA ARG A 29 4.56 4.98 4.04
C ARG A 29 3.62 4.17 4.93
N PHE A 30 2.51 3.67 4.39
CA PHE A 30 1.52 2.88 5.14
C PHE A 30 1.84 1.39 5.18
N PHE A 31 2.84 0.95 4.42
CA PHE A 31 3.27 -0.43 4.39
C PHE A 31 4.40 -0.64 5.41
N VAL A 32 4.14 -1.47 6.40
CA VAL A 32 4.99 -1.59 7.60
C VAL A 32 5.22 -3.05 7.97
N GLU A 33 6.28 -3.28 8.73
CA GLU A 33 6.49 -4.55 9.42
C GLU A 33 5.57 -4.64 10.64
N ILE A 34 4.89 -5.77 10.78
CA ILE A 34 4.01 -6.08 11.90
C ILE A 34 4.65 -7.24 12.65
N GLN A 35 5.19 -6.92 13.83
CA GLN A 35 5.84 -7.87 14.70
C GLN A 35 4.79 -8.58 15.56
N GLY A 36 4.61 -9.86 15.29
CA GLY A 36 3.88 -10.81 16.14
C GLY A 36 4.77 -11.36 17.24
N ARG A 37 4.29 -12.41 17.91
CA ARG A 37 5.06 -13.12 18.95
C ARG A 37 6.13 -14.03 18.36
N GLU A 38 5.80 -14.72 17.27
CA GLU A 38 6.65 -15.74 16.64
C GLU A 38 7.10 -15.35 15.23
N GLU A 39 6.35 -14.48 14.56
CA GLU A 39 6.61 -14.08 13.18
C GLU A 39 6.53 -12.57 12.99
N THR A 40 7.20 -12.07 11.95
CA THR A 40 7.03 -10.70 11.45
C THR A 40 6.44 -10.78 10.05
N ARG A 41 5.36 -10.05 9.81
CA ARG A 41 4.71 -9.97 8.49
C ARG A 41 4.60 -8.53 8.05
N PHE A 42 4.51 -8.28 6.76
CA PHE A 42 4.15 -6.95 6.28
C PHE A 42 2.64 -6.74 6.28
N GLY A 43 2.21 -5.49 6.34
CA GLY A 43 0.82 -5.12 6.20
C GLY A 43 0.60 -3.64 5.91
N CYS A 44 -0.56 -3.32 5.33
CA CYS A 44 -0.98 -1.95 5.06
C CYS A 44 -1.84 -1.40 6.20
N VAL A 45 -1.35 -0.37 6.90
CA VAL A 45 -2.03 0.22 8.07
C VAL A 45 -2.85 1.47 7.75
N VAL A 46 -3.12 1.74 6.46
CA VAL A 46 -3.90 2.92 6.03
C VAL A 46 -5.32 2.94 6.61
N SER A 47 -5.90 1.77 6.88
CA SER A 47 -7.24 1.64 7.48
C SER A 47 -7.29 2.00 8.97
N ILE A 48 -6.14 2.14 9.64
CA ILE A 48 -6.09 2.60 11.02
C ILE A 48 -6.15 4.13 11.01
N SER A 49 -7.24 4.72 11.52
CA SER A 49 -7.51 6.17 11.38
C SER A 49 -6.36 7.07 11.83
N ARG A 50 -5.62 6.72 12.88
CA ARG A 50 -4.46 7.52 13.35
C ARG A 50 -3.34 7.63 12.31
N TYR A 51 -3.27 6.70 11.36
CA TYR A 51 -2.32 6.68 10.27
C TYR A 51 -2.95 7.15 8.96
N GLY A 52 -4.14 6.65 8.61
CA GLY A 52 -4.85 7.02 7.38
C GLY A 52 -5.14 8.52 7.27
N ASP A 53 -5.51 9.15 8.40
CA ASP A 53 -5.78 10.59 8.46
C ASP A 53 -4.49 11.44 8.54
N LEU A 54 -3.32 10.81 8.52
CA LEU A 54 -2.00 11.44 8.69
C LEU A 54 -1.81 12.21 10.00
N LYS A 55 -2.73 12.06 10.96
CA LYS A 55 -2.65 12.62 12.32
C LYS A 55 -1.37 12.22 13.06
N ARG A 56 -0.79 11.06 12.71
CA ARG A 56 0.47 10.57 13.27
C ARG A 56 1.37 10.00 12.18
N ARG A 57 2.69 10.16 12.35
CA ARG A 57 3.69 9.48 11.52
C ARG A 57 3.54 7.97 11.65
N VAL A 58 3.63 7.27 10.52
CA VAL A 58 3.58 5.82 10.47
C VAL A 58 4.96 5.25 10.81
N PRO A 59 5.12 4.45 11.88
CA PRO A 59 6.38 3.79 12.20
C PRO A 59 6.71 2.71 11.17
N ARG A 60 8.00 2.40 10.97
CA ARG A 60 8.43 1.31 10.07
C ARG A 60 8.01 -0.09 10.58
N ARG A 61 7.91 -0.23 11.90
CA ARG A 61 7.52 -1.47 12.57
C ARG A 61 6.47 -1.20 13.64
N LEU A 62 5.47 -2.07 13.74
CA LEU A 62 4.41 -2.03 14.74
C LEU A 62 4.23 -3.39 15.40
N HIS A 63 3.86 -3.41 16.67
CA HIS A 63 3.47 -4.65 17.33
C HIS A 63 2.03 -5.03 16.98
N ALA A 64 1.81 -6.31 16.66
CA ALA A 64 0.47 -6.83 16.40
C ALA A 64 -0.52 -6.52 17.54
N ALA A 65 -0.05 -6.53 18.80
CA ALA A 65 -0.85 -6.17 19.97
C ALA A 65 -1.35 -4.71 19.96
N GLU A 66 -0.59 -3.77 19.38
CA GLU A 66 -1.06 -2.39 19.21
C GLU A 66 -2.14 -2.27 18.14
N ILE A 67 -1.99 -3.03 17.05
CA ILE A 67 -2.95 -3.05 15.95
C ILE A 67 -4.25 -3.72 16.42
N LEU A 68 -4.16 -4.86 17.11
CA LEU A 68 -5.31 -5.56 17.70
C LEU A 68 -6.15 -4.66 18.61
N ARG A 69 -5.49 -3.85 19.45
CA ARG A 69 -6.19 -2.89 20.34
C ARG A 69 -6.99 -1.82 19.58
N GLN A 70 -6.65 -1.54 18.32
CA GLN A 70 -7.28 -0.47 17.55
C GLN A 70 -8.33 -0.99 16.57
N VAL A 71 -8.08 -2.12 15.92
CA VAL A 71 -8.95 -2.62 14.83
C VAL A 71 -9.49 -4.02 15.07
N GLY A 72 -9.18 -4.62 16.22
CA GLY A 72 -9.57 -5.99 16.55
C GLY A 72 -8.89 -7.06 15.68
N LYS A 73 -9.28 -8.30 15.90
CA LYS A 73 -8.72 -9.48 15.19
C LYS A 73 -8.98 -9.44 13.69
N GLU A 74 -10.21 -9.12 13.28
CA GLU A 74 -10.59 -9.06 11.87
C GLU A 74 -9.89 -7.92 11.12
N GLY A 75 -9.71 -6.78 11.79
CA GLY A 75 -8.94 -5.67 11.24
C GLY A 75 -7.48 -6.06 11.01
N LEU A 76 -6.85 -6.71 12.00
CA LEU A 76 -5.48 -7.22 11.84
C LEU A 76 -5.39 -8.21 10.68
N GLN A 77 -6.33 -9.16 10.57
CA GLN A 77 -6.35 -10.14 9.47
C GLN A 77 -6.43 -9.47 8.10
N ARG A 78 -7.23 -8.40 7.96
CA ARG A 78 -7.29 -7.62 6.71
C ARG A 78 -5.96 -6.93 6.40
N ILE A 79 -5.33 -6.33 7.41
CA ILE A 79 -4.05 -5.63 7.26
C ILE A 79 -2.95 -6.58 6.77
N ILE A 80 -2.84 -7.77 7.37
CA ILE A 80 -1.80 -8.76 7.02
C ILE A 80 -2.10 -9.54 5.72
N ARG A 81 -3.29 -9.39 5.11
CA ARG A 81 -3.56 -9.92 3.77
C ARG A 81 -2.86 -9.10 2.69
N CYS A 82 -2.66 -7.81 2.93
CA CYS A 82 -1.89 -6.92 2.05
C CYS A 82 -0.41 -6.95 2.45
N HIS A 83 0.25 -8.11 2.26
CA HIS A 83 1.60 -8.37 2.78
C HIS A 83 2.71 -8.34 1.74
N ASP A 84 2.39 -8.18 0.45
CA ASP A 84 3.38 -8.24 -0.62
C ASP A 84 4.01 -6.86 -0.85
N PRO A 85 5.33 -6.67 -0.56
CA PRO A 85 6.01 -5.42 -0.82
C PRO A 85 6.17 -5.11 -2.31
N GLU A 86 6.21 -6.13 -3.18
CA GLU A 86 6.40 -5.96 -4.62
C GLU A 86 5.09 -5.72 -5.37
N ALA A 87 3.95 -5.96 -4.71
CA ALA A 87 2.65 -5.67 -5.27
C ALA A 87 2.52 -4.20 -5.67
N GLN A 88 1.89 -3.97 -6.82
CA GLN A 88 1.65 -2.63 -7.34
C GLN A 88 0.92 -1.77 -6.29
N SER A 89 1.36 -0.52 -6.16
CA SER A 89 0.79 0.40 -5.18
C SER A 89 -0.69 0.68 -5.45
N CYS A 90 -1.48 0.79 -4.37
CA CYS A 90 -2.91 1.03 -4.47
C CYS A 90 -3.24 2.53 -4.67
N ALA A 91 -4.52 2.85 -4.85
CA ALA A 91 -4.97 4.23 -5.04
C ALA A 91 -4.60 5.17 -3.87
N LEU A 92 -4.43 4.64 -2.66
CA LEU A 92 -4.07 5.35 -1.42
C LEU A 92 -2.55 5.44 -1.19
N PHE A 93 -1.73 5.09 -2.17
CA PHE A 93 -0.29 5.18 -2.07
C PHE A 93 0.17 6.57 -1.64
N GLN A 94 1.10 6.59 -0.70
CA GLN A 94 1.84 7.79 -0.35
C GLN A 94 3.31 7.45 -0.21
N LYS A 95 4.14 8.20 -0.93
CA LYS A 95 5.59 8.04 -0.91
C LYS A 95 6.13 8.23 0.50
N ARG A 96 7.04 7.36 0.88
CA ARG A 96 7.79 7.50 2.13
C ARG A 96 8.73 8.70 2.01
N LEU A 97 8.49 9.73 2.82
CA LEU A 97 9.38 10.87 3.03
C LEU A 97 10.60 10.47 3.87
#